data_AF-A0A0V0GY72-F1
#
_entry.id   AF-A0A0V0GY72-F1
#
_cell.length_a   1.000
_cell.length_b   1.000
_cell.length_c   1.000
_cell.angle_alpha   90.00
_cell.angle_beta   90.00
_cell.angle_gamma   90.00
#
_symmetry.space_group_name_H-M   'P 1'
#
loop_
_entity.id
_entity.type
_entity.pdbx_description
1 polymer ?
#
loop_
_entity_poly.entity_id
_entity_poly.type
_entity_poly.pdbx_seq_one_letter_code
_entity_poly.pdbx_strand_id
1 'polypeptide(L)'
;MREFVIDTPQKLKHKIEMVEALAEIEVATKLLEDNTDIQEDPLYYQYEQLRCKLVPVEVGSQEFLMIESYMKNTHAKTHSGYAVDIVQVFRASRDGETERFQKFSDTSNRMLLWHGSRLTNWAGILSQGLRIAPPEAPSTGYMFGKGVYFADMFSKSANYCYS
;
A
#
# COMPACT_ATOMS: atom_id res chain seq x y z
N MET A 1 -21.53 11.59 -25.34
CA MET A 1 -21.23 10.18 -25.66
C MET A 1 -19.74 9.89 -25.94
N ARG A 2 -18.91 10.83 -26.44
CA ARG A 2 -17.47 10.60 -26.70
C ARG A 2 -16.61 10.37 -25.44
N GLU A 3 -17.03 10.86 -24.27
CA GLU A 3 -16.25 10.71 -23.02
C GLU A 3 -16.16 9.28 -22.48
N PHE A 4 -17.09 8.38 -22.85
CA PHE A 4 -17.10 7.01 -22.34
C PHE A 4 -16.21 6.04 -23.15
N VAL A 5 -15.70 6.47 -24.31
CA VAL A 5 -14.86 5.61 -25.15
C VAL A 5 -13.42 5.56 -24.58
N ILE A 6 -12.95 4.35 -24.30
CA ILE A 6 -11.58 4.07 -23.88
C ILE A 6 -10.73 3.89 -25.14
N ASP A 7 -10.14 4.98 -25.62
CA ASP A 7 -9.39 5.06 -26.88
C ASP A 7 -7.91 5.46 -26.68
N THR A 8 -7.47 5.64 -25.43
CA THR A 8 -6.08 5.99 -25.09
C THR A 8 -5.54 5.11 -23.97
N PRO A 9 -4.22 4.84 -23.94
CA PRO A 9 -3.58 4.11 -22.84
C PRO A 9 -3.82 4.73 -21.46
N GLN A 10 -3.91 6.06 -21.38
CA GLN A 10 -4.17 6.80 -20.15
C GLN A 10 -5.59 6.54 -19.62
N LYS A 11 -6.61 6.57 -20.50
CA LYS A 11 -7.98 6.22 -20.12
C LYS A 11 -8.08 4.76 -19.68
N LEU A 12 -7.39 3.85 -20.38
CA LEU A 12 -7.34 2.44 -20.00
C LEU A 12 -6.71 2.26 -18.62
N LYS A 13 -5.54 2.88 -18.38
CA LYS A 13 -4.86 2.86 -17.07
C LYS A 13 -5.78 3.33 -15.95
N HIS A 14 -6.48 4.44 -16.15
CA HIS A 14 -7.41 4.97 -15.16
C HIS A 14 -8.56 4.00 -14.85
N LYS A 15 -9.08 3.29 -15.86
CA LYS A 15 -10.12 2.28 -15.66
C LYS A 15 -9.61 1.01 -14.97
N ILE A 16 -8.38 0.61 -15.22
CA ILE A 16 -7.72 -0.49 -14.48
C ILE A 16 -7.59 -0.09 -12.99
N GLU A 17 -7.02 1.07 -12.71
CA GLU A 17 -6.85 1.58 -11.33
C GLU A 17 -8.20 1.68 -10.59
N MET A 18 -9.27 2.05 -11.29
CA MET A 18 -10.63 2.09 -10.74
C MET A 18 -11.13 0.68 -10.38
N VAL A 19 -10.93 -0.32 -11.25
CA VAL A 19 -11.34 -1.70 -10.99
C VAL A 19 -10.51 -2.32 -9.86
N GLU A 20 -9.20 -2.06 -9.81
CA GLU A 20 -8.33 -2.48 -8.70
C GLU A 20 -8.81 -1.91 -7.37
N ALA A 21 -9.13 -0.62 -7.32
CA ALA A 21 -9.67 0.00 -6.11
C ALA A 21 -11.02 -0.62 -5.67
N LEU A 22 -11.91 -0.95 -6.61
CA LEU A 22 -13.17 -1.63 -6.29
C LEU A 22 -12.95 -3.03 -5.70
N ALA A 23 -11.99 -3.79 -6.23
CA ALA A 23 -11.64 -5.10 -5.71
C ALA A 23 -11.07 -5.02 -4.28
N GLU A 24 -10.28 -3.99 -3.97
CA GLU A 24 -9.80 -3.76 -2.60
C GLU A 24 -10.92 -3.34 -1.64
N ILE A 25 -11.88 -2.52 -2.11
CA ILE A 25 -13.07 -2.17 -1.32
C ILE A 25 -13.92 -3.42 -1.02
N GLU A 26 -14.07 -4.33 -1.98
CA GLU A 26 -14.77 -5.61 -1.75
C GLU A 26 -14.08 -6.44 -0.67
N VAL A 27 -12.75 -6.54 -0.71
CA VAL A 27 -11.96 -7.21 0.33
C VAL A 27 -12.15 -6.54 1.69
N ALA A 28 -12.04 -5.21 1.75
CA ALA A 28 -12.24 -4.45 2.98
C ALA A 28 -13.65 -4.68 3.55
N THR A 29 -14.67 -4.68 2.69
CA THR A 29 -16.07 -4.91 3.10
C THR A 29 -16.25 -6.30 3.70
N LYS A 30 -15.65 -7.34 3.09
CA LYS A 30 -15.68 -8.70 3.63
C LYS A 30 -14.95 -8.84 4.97
N LEU A 31 -13.89 -8.06 5.18
CA LEU A 31 -13.18 -8.02 6.48
C LEU A 31 -13.99 -7.29 7.57
N LEU A 32 -14.88 -6.38 7.16
CA LEU A 32 -15.79 -5.62 8.02
C LEU A 32 -17.13 -6.34 8.26
N GLU A 33 -17.33 -7.54 7.72
CA GLU A 33 -18.54 -8.32 8.01
C GLU A 33 -18.56 -8.70 9.49
N ASP A 34 -19.33 -7.94 10.27
CA ASP A 34 -19.47 -8.14 11.71
C ASP A 34 -20.09 -9.50 12.00
N ASN A 35 -19.39 -10.29 12.81
CA ASN A 35 -19.98 -11.47 13.39
C ASN A 35 -20.71 -11.05 14.68
N THR A 36 -22.03 -10.92 14.60
CA THR A 36 -22.90 -10.41 15.67
C THR A 36 -22.86 -11.23 16.96
N ASP A 37 -22.24 -12.40 16.93
CA ASP A 37 -22.11 -13.31 18.06
C ASP A 37 -20.85 -13.04 18.92
N ILE A 38 -20.00 -12.09 18.52
CA ILE A 38 -18.74 -11.78 19.20
C ILE A 38 -18.97 -10.78 20.34
N GLN A 39 -18.63 -11.19 21.57
CA GLN A 39 -18.69 -10.33 22.78
C GLN A 39 -17.46 -9.42 22.94
N GLU A 40 -16.47 -9.51 22.06
CA GLU A 40 -15.27 -8.69 22.08
C GLU A 40 -15.52 -7.27 21.52
N ASP A 41 -14.58 -6.36 21.78
CA ASP A 41 -14.60 -5.02 21.21
C ASP A 41 -14.57 -5.10 19.66
N PRO A 42 -15.56 -4.49 18.96
CA PRO A 42 -15.65 -4.61 17.50
C PRO A 42 -14.42 -4.10 16.75
N LEU A 43 -13.74 -3.06 17.26
CA LEU A 43 -12.52 -2.53 16.62
C LEU A 43 -11.36 -3.51 16.78
N TYR A 44 -11.22 -4.11 17.96
CA TYR A 44 -10.22 -5.16 18.18
C TYR A 44 -10.47 -6.37 17.27
N TYR A 45 -11.72 -6.80 17.14
CA TYR A 45 -12.09 -7.89 16.24
C TYR A 45 -11.68 -7.60 14.78
N GLN A 46 -11.99 -6.40 14.28
CA GLN A 46 -11.62 -5.97 12.93
C GLN A 46 -10.10 -5.85 12.76
N TYR A 47 -9.39 -5.38 13.79
CA TYR A 47 -7.92 -5.35 13.79
C TYR A 47 -7.33 -6.76 13.69
N GLU A 48 -7.85 -7.74 14.42
CA GLU A 48 -7.41 -9.14 14.32
C GLU A 48 -7.66 -9.74 12.93
N GLN A 49 -8.71 -9.32 12.22
CA GLN A 49 -8.94 -9.73 10.83
C GLN A 49 -7.85 -9.24 9.87
N LEU A 50 -7.11 -8.19 10.22
CA LEU A 50 -5.96 -7.74 9.43
C LEU A 50 -4.79 -8.71 9.51
N ARG A 51 -4.71 -9.61 10.51
CA ARG A 51 -3.60 -10.57 10.67
C ARG A 51 -2.22 -9.91 10.50
N CYS A 52 -2.11 -8.71 11.06
CA CYS A 52 -0.96 -7.84 10.92
C CYS A 52 -0.80 -7.01 12.18
N LYS A 53 0.28 -7.27 12.90
CA LYS A 53 0.59 -6.54 14.12
C LYS A 53 1.13 -5.16 13.76
N LEU A 54 0.45 -4.11 14.24
CA LEU A 54 0.88 -2.72 14.10
C LEU A 54 1.36 -2.20 15.45
N VAL A 55 2.66 -1.95 15.57
CA VAL A 55 3.27 -1.40 16.80
C VAL A 55 3.69 0.03 16.54
N PRO A 56 3.21 1.02 17.33
CA PRO A 56 3.63 2.40 17.16
C PRO A 56 5.14 2.53 17.41
N VAL A 57 5.82 3.25 16.52
CA VAL A 57 7.23 3.58 16.68
C VAL A 57 7.33 4.84 17.52
N GLU A 58 8.17 4.81 18.55
CA GLU A 58 8.37 5.94 19.46
C GLU A 58 8.96 7.15 18.73
N VAL A 59 8.34 8.31 18.92
CA VAL A 59 8.80 9.58 18.35
C VAL A 59 10.17 9.92 18.92
N GLY A 60 11.13 10.25 18.05
CA GLY A 60 12.51 10.54 18.43
C GLY A 60 13.40 9.31 18.60
N SER A 61 12.87 8.09 18.46
CA SER A 61 13.69 6.89 18.35
C SER A 61 14.56 6.92 17.09
N GLN A 62 15.65 6.13 17.08
CA GLN A 62 16.55 6.05 15.93
C GLN A 62 15.82 5.61 14.65
N GLU A 63 14.87 4.68 14.75
CA GLU A 63 14.05 4.22 13.63
C GLU A 63 13.15 5.35 13.09
N PHE A 64 12.49 6.09 13.98
CA PHE A 64 11.66 7.23 13.60
C PHE A 64 12.48 8.30 12.87
N LEU A 65 13.62 8.69 13.45
CA LEU A 65 14.50 9.72 12.87
C LEU A 65 15.09 9.29 11.52
N MET A 66 15.38 7.99 11.34
CA MET A 66 15.81 7.43 10.06
C MET A 66 14.71 7.57 9.01
N ILE A 67 13.48 7.18 9.34
CA ILE A 67 12.32 7.27 8.44
C ILE A 67 12.03 8.74 8.08
N GLU A 68 12.06 9.62 9.07
CA GLU A 68 11.87 11.06 8.88
C GLU A 68 12.93 11.64 7.95
N SER A 69 14.20 11.31 8.18
CA SER A 69 15.31 11.75 7.34
C SER A 69 15.17 11.19 5.92
N TYR A 70 14.80 9.91 5.78
CA TYR A 70 14.61 9.28 4.48
C TYR A 70 13.48 9.94 3.70
N MET A 71 12.35 10.24 4.34
CA MET A 71 11.22 10.97 3.75
C MET A 71 11.65 12.36 3.27
N LYS A 72 12.26 13.17 4.15
CA LYS A 72 12.68 14.55 3.83
C LYS A 72 13.70 14.59 2.70
N ASN A 73 14.70 13.71 2.74
CA ASN A 73 15.77 13.67 1.73
C ASN A 73 15.29 13.21 0.35
N THR A 74 14.19 12.47 0.29
CA THR A 74 13.70 11.86 -0.95
C THR A 74 12.39 12.49 -1.46
N HIS A 75 12.11 13.71 -1.02
CA HIS A 75 11.08 14.56 -1.62
C HIS A 75 11.59 15.20 -2.92
N ALA A 76 11.11 14.72 -4.07
CA ALA A 76 11.53 15.21 -5.37
C ALA A 76 11.16 16.69 -5.58
N LYS A 77 12.10 17.49 -6.09
CA LYS A 77 11.93 18.93 -6.36
C LYS A 77 10.78 19.25 -7.32
N THR A 78 10.45 18.33 -8.23
CA THR A 78 9.35 18.48 -9.18
C THR A 78 7.97 18.20 -8.58
N HIS A 79 7.90 17.61 -7.38
CA HIS A 79 6.65 17.35 -6.65
C HIS A 79 6.45 18.39 -5.54
N SER A 80 6.62 19.67 -5.87
CA SER A 80 6.52 20.79 -4.92
C SER A 80 5.09 21.27 -4.67
N GLY A 81 4.09 20.57 -5.21
CA GLY A 81 2.66 20.93 -5.06
C GLY A 81 2.10 20.66 -3.66
N TYR A 82 2.86 19.98 -2.80
CA TYR A 82 2.48 19.67 -1.42
C TYR A 82 3.73 19.53 -0.53
N ALA A 83 3.50 19.68 0.78
CA ALA A 83 4.43 19.29 1.84
C ALA A 83 3.80 18.13 2.63
N VAL A 84 4.64 17.36 3.33
CA VAL A 84 4.18 16.23 4.15
C VAL A 84 4.82 16.28 5.52
N ASP A 85 4.00 16.06 6.54
CA ASP A 85 4.42 15.87 7.92
C ASP A 85 4.09 14.44 8.37
N ILE A 86 4.99 13.86 9.17
CA ILE A 86 4.77 12.54 9.76
C ILE A 86 3.88 12.71 10.99
N VAL A 87 2.64 12.22 10.91
CA VAL A 87 1.74 12.16 12.07
C VAL A 87 2.06 10.96 12.95
N GLN A 88 2.27 9.79 12.35
CA GLN A 88 2.55 8.56 13.08
C GLN A 88 3.32 7.56 12.21
N VAL A 89 4.14 6.74 12.87
CA VAL A 89 4.85 5.62 12.24
C VAL A 89 4.48 4.33 12.97
N PHE A 90 4.20 3.28 12.21
CA PHE A 90 3.92 1.95 12.72
C PHE A 90 4.91 0.95 12.14
N ARG A 91 5.46 0.08 13.00
CA ARG A 91 6.10 -1.15 12.57
C ARG A 91 5.02 -2.18 12.29
N ALA A 92 4.92 -2.61 11.04
CA ALA A 92 4.00 -3.65 10.62
C ALA A 92 4.68 -5.02 10.60
N SER A 93 4.00 -6.04 11.12
CA SER A 93 4.44 -7.44 11.06
C SER A 93 3.26 -8.31 10.66
N ARG A 94 3.25 -8.75 9.41
CA ARG A 94 2.19 -9.60 8.84
C ARG A 94 2.42 -11.08 9.12
N ASP A 95 1.33 -11.79 9.38
CA ASP A 95 1.38 -13.23 9.67
C ASP A 95 1.96 -14.03 8.49
N GLY A 96 2.97 -14.86 8.81
CA GLY A 96 3.65 -15.72 7.84
C GLY A 96 4.59 -14.98 6.87
N GLU A 97 4.69 -13.65 6.92
CA GLU A 97 5.45 -12.87 5.93
C GLU A 97 6.96 -13.05 6.11
N THR A 98 7.43 -13.04 7.36
CA THR A 98 8.84 -13.31 7.71
C THR A 98 9.27 -14.68 7.21
N GLU A 99 8.45 -15.71 7.42
CA GLU A 99 8.70 -17.09 6.99
C GLU A 99 8.74 -17.20 5.46
N ARG A 100 7.79 -16.56 4.76
CA ARG A 100 7.79 -16.50 3.29
C ARG A 100 8.99 -15.74 2.73
N PHE A 101 9.47 -14.71 3.45
CA PHE A 101 10.62 -13.90 3.05
C PHE A 101 11.95 -14.60 3.36
N GLN A 102 12.00 -15.54 4.31
CA GLN A 102 13.22 -16.21 4.75
C GLN A 102 14.01 -16.85 3.60
N LYS A 103 13.35 -17.40 2.57
CA LYS A 103 14.01 -17.96 1.38
C LYS A 103 14.77 -16.93 0.52
N PHE A 104 14.51 -15.64 0.74
CA PHE A 104 15.16 -14.53 0.06
C PHE A 104 16.06 -13.70 0.99
N SER A 105 16.16 -14.05 2.27
CA SER A 105 16.89 -13.26 3.29
C SER A 105 18.38 -13.12 2.97
N ASP A 106 18.96 -14.08 2.26
CA ASP A 106 20.36 -14.07 1.82
C ASP A 106 20.58 -13.43 0.44
N THR A 107 19.51 -13.00 -0.24
CA THR A 107 19.61 -12.31 -1.53
C THR A 107 20.36 -11.00 -1.36
N SER A 108 21.32 -10.71 -2.23
CA SER A 108 22.05 -9.44 -2.22
C SER A 108 21.16 -8.27 -2.66
N ASN A 109 21.65 -7.03 -2.52
CA ASN A 109 20.96 -5.81 -2.96
C ASN A 109 19.56 -5.61 -2.33
N ARG A 110 19.45 -5.82 -1.02
CA ARG A 110 18.23 -5.52 -0.27
C ARG A 110 18.17 -4.03 0.06
N MET A 111 17.03 -3.43 -0.26
CA MET A 111 16.79 -1.99 -0.05
C MET A 111 15.46 -1.80 0.67
N LEU A 112 15.40 -0.79 1.53
CA LEU A 112 14.15 -0.26 2.05
C LEU A 112 13.62 0.75 1.03
N LEU A 113 12.40 0.55 0.53
CA LEU A 113 11.80 1.38 -0.52
C LEU A 113 10.36 1.76 -0.16
N TRP A 114 9.87 2.85 -0.75
CA TRP A 114 8.52 3.36 -0.54
C TRP A 114 7.50 2.69 -1.46
N HIS A 115 6.34 2.36 -0.91
CA HIS A 115 5.14 1.99 -1.66
C HIS A 115 3.98 2.87 -1.17
N GLY A 116 3.34 3.59 -2.09
CA GLY A 116 2.15 4.39 -1.80
C GLY A 116 0.93 3.76 -2.46
N SER A 117 -0.21 3.83 -1.79
CA SER A 117 -1.47 3.29 -2.25
C SER A 117 -2.62 4.08 -1.63
N ARG A 118 -3.79 4.04 -2.28
CA ARG A 118 -5.02 4.68 -1.78
C ARG A 118 -5.37 4.16 -0.38
N LEU A 119 -5.96 5.01 0.45
CA LEU A 119 -6.39 4.62 1.80
C LEU A 119 -7.26 3.35 1.80
N THR A 120 -8.18 3.25 0.84
CA THR A 120 -9.09 2.10 0.63
C THR A 120 -8.37 0.76 0.45
N ASN A 121 -7.13 0.77 -0.02
CA ASN A 121 -6.39 -0.45 -0.34
C ASN A 121 -5.64 -1.01 0.87
N TRP A 122 -5.43 -0.23 1.93
CA TRP A 122 -4.58 -0.64 3.04
C TRP A 122 -5.17 -1.79 3.86
N ALA A 123 -6.50 -1.94 3.95
CA ALA A 123 -7.09 -3.11 4.61
C ALA A 123 -6.72 -4.42 3.89
N GLY A 124 -6.78 -4.43 2.55
CA GLY A 124 -6.36 -5.57 1.73
C GLY A 124 -4.86 -5.80 1.78
N ILE A 125 -4.05 -4.74 1.69
CA ILE A 125 -2.58 -4.84 1.79
C ILE A 125 -2.15 -5.37 3.16
N LEU A 126 -2.74 -4.87 4.25
CA LEU A 126 -2.39 -5.30 5.60
C LEU A 126 -2.83 -6.73 5.89
N SER A 127 -3.93 -7.22 5.30
CA SER A 127 -4.44 -8.59 5.48
C SER A 127 -3.81 -9.62 4.54
N GLN A 128 -3.60 -9.28 3.28
CA GLN A 128 -3.17 -10.21 2.22
C GLN A 128 -1.78 -9.92 1.66
N GLY A 129 -1.22 -8.74 1.94
CA GLY A 129 0.08 -8.30 1.44
C GLY A 129 -0.03 -7.60 0.10
N LEU A 130 1.11 -7.17 -0.44
CA LEU A 130 1.18 -6.60 -1.78
C LEU A 130 0.97 -7.70 -2.83
N ARG A 131 -0.08 -7.57 -3.65
CA ARG A 131 -0.46 -8.56 -4.66
C ARG A 131 -0.06 -8.09 -6.05
N ILE A 132 0.26 -9.05 -6.91
CA ILE A 132 0.45 -8.80 -8.34
C ILE A 132 -0.93 -8.79 -8.98
N ALA A 133 -1.15 -7.88 -9.93
CA ALA A 133 -2.38 -7.81 -10.69
C ALA A 133 -2.73 -9.19 -11.32
N PRO A 134 -4.03 -9.56 -11.35
CA PRO A 134 -4.47 -10.88 -11.80
C PRO A 134 -4.17 -11.10 -13.30
N PRO A 135 -4.05 -12.35 -13.78
CA PRO A 135 -3.68 -12.64 -15.17
C PRO A 135 -4.64 -12.05 -16.20
N GLU A 136 -5.91 -11.85 -15.84
CA GLU A 136 -6.96 -11.26 -16.68
C GLU A 136 -6.80 -9.75 -16.89
N ALA A 137 -6.12 -9.04 -15.96
CA ALA A 137 -5.87 -7.61 -16.12
C ALA A 137 -4.99 -7.36 -17.36
N PRO A 138 -5.23 -6.31 -18.16
CA PRO A 138 -4.36 -6.01 -19.30
C PRO A 138 -2.97 -5.59 -18.82
N SER A 139 -1.91 -6.01 -19.53
CA SER A 139 -0.54 -5.53 -19.23
C SER A 139 -0.34 -4.07 -19.62
N THR A 140 -1.17 -3.55 -20.52
CA THR A 140 -1.17 -2.15 -20.95
C THR A 140 -1.66 -1.25 -19.82
N GLY A 141 -0.78 -0.34 -19.35
CA GLY A 141 -1.05 0.54 -18.21
C GLY A 141 0.01 0.45 -17.12
N TYR A 142 0.74 -0.67 -17.08
CA TYR A 142 1.93 -0.85 -16.25
C TYR A 142 3.20 -0.51 -17.03
N MET A 143 4.16 0.14 -16.38
CA MET A 143 5.38 0.61 -17.06
C MET A 143 6.30 -0.55 -17.50
N PHE A 144 6.35 -1.61 -16.69
CA PHE A 144 7.24 -2.77 -16.90
C PHE A 144 6.48 -4.10 -16.75
N GLY A 145 5.17 -4.11 -17.02
CA GLY A 145 4.31 -5.28 -16.83
C GLY A 145 3.78 -5.43 -15.40
N LYS A 146 3.10 -6.53 -15.12
CA LYS A 146 2.46 -6.75 -13.82
C LYS A 146 3.52 -7.07 -12.77
N GLY A 147 3.46 -6.39 -11.64
CA GLY A 147 4.40 -6.60 -10.54
C GLY A 147 4.09 -5.66 -9.38
N VAL A 148 4.86 -5.83 -8.30
CA VAL A 148 4.82 -4.91 -7.18
C VAL A 148 5.82 -3.78 -7.44
N TYR A 149 5.33 -2.55 -7.42
CA TYR A 149 6.12 -1.37 -7.73
C TYR A 149 6.54 -0.63 -6.47
N PHE A 150 7.80 -0.24 -6.43
CA PHE A 150 8.41 0.52 -5.35
C PHE A 150 9.17 1.74 -5.91
N ALA A 151 9.44 2.73 -5.07
CA ALA A 151 10.33 3.83 -5.38
C ALA A 151 11.26 4.16 -4.21
N ASP A 152 12.46 4.58 -4.52
CA ASP A 152 13.41 5.18 -3.57
C ASP A 152 13.04 6.63 -3.22
N MET A 153 12.26 7.29 -4.08
CA MET A 153 11.76 8.64 -3.88
C MET A 153 10.40 8.66 -3.16
N PHE A 154 10.36 9.19 -1.94
CA PHE A 154 9.13 9.31 -1.14
C PHE A 154 7.99 9.97 -1.93
N SER A 155 8.23 11.16 -2.49
CA SER A 155 7.16 11.92 -3.15
C SER A 155 6.66 11.27 -4.45
N LYS A 156 7.42 10.33 -5.03
CA LYS A 156 6.94 9.54 -6.18
C LYS A 156 5.90 8.53 -5.72
N SER A 157 6.16 7.82 -4.63
CA SER A 157 5.21 6.88 -4.03
C SER A 157 4.03 7.59 -3.40
N ALA A 158 4.23 8.73 -2.73
CA ALA A 158 3.15 9.51 -2.11
C ALA A 158 2.07 9.95 -3.11
N ASN A 159 2.43 10.22 -4.37
CA ASN A 159 1.45 10.55 -5.41
C ASN A 159 0.42 9.42 -5.68
N TYR A 160 0.71 8.18 -5.29
CA TYR A 160 -0.23 7.05 -5.39
C TYR A 160 -1.21 6.98 -4.21
N CYS A 161 -1.10 7.86 -3.21
CA CYS A 161 -2.04 7.96 -2.10
C CYS A 161 -3.33 8.71 -2.48
N TYR A 162 -3.30 9.56 -3.53
CA TYR A 162 -4.43 10.39 -3.98
C TYR A 162 -5.02 11.30 -2.89
N SER A 163 -4.15 11.88 -2.05
CA SER A 163 -4.49 12.83 -0.97
C SER A 163 -4.48 14.28 -1.44
#